data_AF-A0A0S8DIF1-F1
#
_entry.id   AF-A0A0S8DIF1-F1
#
_cell.length_a   1.000
_cell.length_b   1.000
_cell.length_c   1.000
_cell.angle_alpha   90.00
_cell.angle_beta   90.00
_cell.angle_gamma   90.00
#
_symmetry.space_group_name_H-M   'P 1'
#
loop_
_entity.id
_entity.type
_entity.pdbx_description
1 polymer ?
#
loop_
_entity_poly.entity_id
_entity_poly.type
_entity_poly.pdbx_seq_one_letter_code
_entity_poly.pdbx_strand_id
1 'polypeptide(L)' 'MKPRQAFAAILMLASALVPGCQQARRVGGIDSEQEQHFSEIGPVVEAEIEKGSFPGAVVFVGRGDDILYWEAFGAEVIEP' A
#
# COMPACT_ATOMS: atom_id res chain seq x y z
N MET A 1 14.64 -17.31 -47.68
CA MET A 1 13.69 -16.76 -46.68
C MET A 1 13.83 -15.24 -46.69
N LYS A 2 12.73 -14.50 -46.87
CA LYS A 2 12.77 -13.05 -47.15
C LYS A 2 13.02 -12.23 -45.86
N PRO A 3 13.91 -11.22 -45.88
CA PRO A 3 14.35 -10.48 -44.68
C PRO A 3 13.20 -9.74 -43.96
N ARG A 4 12.08 -9.52 -44.65
CA ARG A 4 10.86 -8.90 -44.11
C ARG A 4 10.16 -9.77 -43.06
N GLN A 5 10.34 -11.09 -43.08
CA GLN A 5 9.69 -12.00 -42.12
C GLN A 5 10.50 -12.18 -40.83
N ALA A 6 11.83 -12.00 -40.89
CA ALA A 6 12.68 -12.06 -39.71
C ALA A 6 12.44 -10.86 -38.77
N PHE A 7 12.21 -9.67 -39.34
CA PHE A 7 11.92 -8.46 -38.56
C PHE A 7 10.59 -8.51 -37.80
N ALA A 8 9.54 -9.10 -38.41
CA ALA A 8 8.24 -9.22 -37.77
C ALA A 8 8.26 -10.16 -36.54
N ALA A 9 9.05 -11.24 -36.60
CA ALA A 9 9.18 -12.17 -35.50
C ALA A 9 9.91 -11.56 -34.29
N ILE A 10 10.94 -10.73 -34.54
CA ILE A 10 11.69 -10.04 -33.47
C ILE A 10 10.81 -8.98 -32.79
N LEU A 11 9.96 -8.28 -33.56
CA LEU A 11 9.04 -7.28 -33.01
C LEU A 11 7.95 -7.89 -32.11
N MET A 12 7.45 -9.08 -32.44
CA MET A 12 6.47 -9.79 -31.59
C MET A 12 7.06 -10.41 -30.33
N LEU A 13 8.36 -10.74 -30.31
CA LEU A 13 9.00 -11.33 -29.12
C LEU A 13 9.35 -10.25 -28.07
N ALA A 14 9.58 -9.01 -28.50
CA ALA A 14 9.92 -7.90 -27.60
C ALA A 14 8.73 -7.35 -26.80
N SER A 15 7.49 -7.53 -27.26
CA SER A 15 6.29 -7.03 -26.57
C SER A 15 5.86 -7.88 -25.36
N ALA A 16 6.40 -9.08 -25.18
CA ALA A 16 6.08 -9.95 -24.06
C ALA A 16 6.85 -9.64 -22.75
N LEU A 17 7.82 -8.71 -22.78
CA LEU A 17 8.66 -8.38 -21.62
C LEU A 17 8.13 -7.19 -20.77
N VAL A 18 6.99 -6.61 -21.11
CA VAL A 18 6.49 -5.38 -20.44
C VAL A 18 5.42 -5.57 -19.33
N PRO A 19 4.82 -6.75 -19.02
CA PRO A 19 3.89 -6.82 -17.90
C PRO A 19 4.67 -7.02 -16.59
N GLY A 20 5.36 -5.98 -16.10
CA GLY A 20 6.08 -6.11 -14.83
C GLY A 20 6.52 -4.82 -14.13
N CYS A 21 6.64 -3.69 -14.83
CA CYS A 21 7.15 -2.46 -14.24
C CYS A 21 6.09 -1.41 -13.87
N GLN A 22 4.82 -1.80 -13.69
CA GLN A 22 3.77 -0.89 -13.24
C GLN A 22 3.37 -1.11 -11.77
N GLN A 23 4.19 -1.82 -10.99
CA GLN A 23 4.06 -1.96 -9.54
C GLN A 23 4.97 -0.99 -8.78
N ALA A 24 5.35 0.12 -9.42
CA ALA A 24 5.93 1.26 -8.75
C ALA A 24 4.86 2.34 -8.65
N ARG A 25 4.33 2.52 -7.42
CA ARG A 25 3.62 3.71 -6.95
C ARG A 25 2.11 3.77 -7.24
N ARG A 26 1.36 2.90 -6.55
CA ARG A 26 0.21 3.40 -5.80
C ARG A 26 0.60 3.43 -4.33
N VAL A 27 1.22 4.54 -3.91
CA VAL A 27 0.95 5.02 -2.55
C VAL A 27 -0.51 5.42 -2.63
N GLY A 28 -1.40 4.47 -2.32
CA GLY A 28 -2.83 4.68 -2.38
C GLY A 28 -3.13 5.93 -1.56
N GLY A 29 -3.62 6.96 -2.23
CA GLY A 29 -4.39 7.97 -1.51
C GLY A 29 -5.49 7.21 -0.80
N ILE A 30 -5.64 7.45 0.50
CA ILE A 30 -6.75 6.94 1.27
C ILE A 30 -8.00 7.44 0.53
N ASP A 31 -8.69 6.55 -0.17
CA ASP A 31 -9.94 6.92 -0.81
C ASP A 31 -10.90 7.26 0.35
N SER A 32 -11.51 8.44 0.32
CA SER A 32 -12.33 8.99 1.43
C SER A 32 -13.46 8.06 1.91
N GLU A 33 -13.83 7.05 1.13
CA GLU A 33 -14.77 5.99 1.53
C GLU A 33 -14.14 4.93 2.44
N GLN A 34 -12.86 4.61 2.26
CA GLN A 34 -12.11 3.68 3.12
C GLN A 34 -11.82 4.32 4.48
N GLU A 35 -11.60 5.63 4.50
CA GLU A 35 -11.44 6.43 5.72
C GLU A 35 -12.68 6.31 6.63
N GLN A 36 -13.88 6.22 6.07
CA GLN A 36 -15.12 6.02 6.84
C GLN A 36 -15.25 4.61 7.42
N HIS A 37 -14.67 3.59 6.78
CA HIS A 37 -14.82 2.20 7.25
C HIS A 37 -13.89 1.88 8.44
N PHE A 38 -12.81 2.65 8.59
CA PHE A 38 -11.84 2.50 9.68
C PHE A 38 -11.89 3.67 10.69
N SER A 39 -12.88 4.56 10.59
CA SER A 39 -12.97 5.74 11.44
C SER A 39 -13.07 5.43 12.94
N GLU A 40 -13.50 4.22 13.30
CA GLU A 40 -13.59 3.78 14.70
C GLU A 40 -12.24 3.35 15.29
N ILE A 41 -11.21 3.07 14.47
CA ILE A 41 -9.89 2.64 14.96
C ILE A 41 -9.26 3.74 15.81
N GLY A 42 -9.21 4.98 15.30
CA GLY A 42 -8.58 6.10 15.99
C GLY A 42 -9.12 6.31 17.41
N PRO A 43 -10.44 6.53 17.59
CA PRO A 43 -11.04 6.73 18.91
C PRO A 43 -10.79 5.58 19.90
N VAL A 44 -10.77 4.34 19.43
CA VAL A 44 -10.50 3.18 20.30
C VAL A 44 -9.03 3.14 20.74
N VAL A 45 -8.11 3.40 19.82
CA VAL A 45 -6.67 3.40 20.12
C VAL A 45 -6.33 4.56 21.05
N GLU A 46 -6.86 5.76 20.78
CA GLU A 46 -6.68 6.94 21.64
C GLU A 46 -7.23 6.69 23.05
N ALA A 47 -8.42 6.10 23.19
CA ALA A 47 -9.00 5.80 24.50
C ALA A 47 -8.12 4.85 25.34
N GLU A 48 -7.48 3.86 24.72
CA GLU A 48 -6.56 2.96 25.43
C GLU A 48 -5.21 3.63 25.75
N ILE A 49 -4.74 4.58 24.93
CA ILE A 49 -3.57 5.42 25.26
C ILE A 49 -3.90 6.35 26.44
N GLU A 50 -5.06 7.02 26.43
CA GLU A 50 -5.51 7.90 27.50
C GLU A 50 -5.69 7.15 28.83
N LYS A 51 -6.12 5.89 28.77
CA LYS A 51 -6.20 4.99 29.93
C LYS A 51 -4.82 4.55 30.45
N GLY A 52 -3.76 4.78 29.69
CA GLY A 52 -2.39 4.36 30.02
C GLY A 52 -2.13 2.88 29.78
N SER A 53 -2.92 2.22 28.92
CA SER A 53 -2.71 0.81 28.57
C SER A 53 -1.42 0.62 27.77
N PHE A 54 -1.07 1.59 26.93
CA PHE A 54 0.19 1.67 26.18
C PHE A 54 0.47 3.12 25.79
N PRO A 55 1.74 3.51 25.56
CA PRO A 55 2.11 4.91 25.34
C PRO A 55 1.89 5.41 23.90
N GLY A 56 1.66 4.47 22.97
CA GLY A 56 1.44 4.73 21.56
C GLY A 56 1.25 3.43 20.78
N ALA A 57 0.82 3.55 19.53
CA ALA A 57 0.61 2.41 18.64
C ALA A 57 0.75 2.82 17.17
N VAL A 58 1.24 1.91 16.33
CA VAL A 58 1.13 2.03 14.87
C VAL A 58 0.16 0.99 14.39
N VAL A 59 -0.90 1.41 13.70
CA VAL A 59 -1.94 0.51 13.19
C VAL A 59 -1.85 0.45 11.68
N PHE A 60 -1.84 -0.76 11.15
CA PHE A 60 -1.76 -1.05 9.72
C PHE A 60 -2.82 -2.09 9.36
N VAL A 61 -3.67 -1.76 8.38
CA VAL A 61 -4.67 -2.69 7.84
C VAL A 61 -4.39 -2.87 6.36
N GLY A 62 -4.14 -4.12 5.96
CA GLY A 62 -3.93 -4.51 4.57
C GLY A 62 -4.95 -5.52 4.08
N ARG A 63 -5.18 -5.55 2.76
CA ARG A 63 -5.96 -6.59 2.09
C ARG A 63 -5.31 -6.94 0.76
N GLY A 64 -4.75 -8.14 0.68
CA GLY A 64 -3.94 -8.53 -0.48
C GLY A 64 -2.72 -7.62 -0.58
N ASP A 65 -2.58 -6.95 -1.73
CA ASP A 65 -1.48 -6.01 -2.00
C ASP A 65 -1.81 -4.55 -1.63
N ASP A 66 -3.02 -4.28 -1.12
CA ASP A 66 -3.49 -2.93 -0.81
C ASP A 66 -3.34 -2.59 0.68
N ILE A 67 -2.88 -1.37 0.95
CA ILE A 67 -2.94 -0.73 2.27
C ILE A 67 -4.27 -0.01 2.38
N LEU A 68 -5.11 -0.43 3.33
CA LEU A 68 -6.45 0.11 3.53
C LEU A 68 -6.51 1.18 4.62
N TYR A 69 -5.60 1.12 5.60
CA TYR A 69 -5.49 2.08 6.69
C TYR A 69 -4.08 2.03 7.29
N TRP A 70 -3.50 3.19 7.56
CA TRP A 70 -2.21 3.31 8.23
C TRP A 70 -2.14 4.60 9.04
N GLU A 71 -1.96 4.47 10.34
CA GLU A 71 -1.87 5.60 11.26
C GLU A 71 -0.94 5.30 12.43
N ALA A 72 -0.32 6.33 12.99
CA ALA A 72 0.52 6.27 14.17
C ALA A 72 -0.06 7.17 15.26
N PHE A 73 -0.14 6.62 16.48
CA PHE A 73 -0.74 7.23 17.65
C PHE A 73 0.25 7.34 18.80
N GLY A 74 0.04 8.33 19.66
CA GLY A 74 0.89 8.61 20.82
C GLY A 74 2.05 9.55 20.51
N ALA A 75 2.72 10.00 21.56
CA ALA A 75 3.84 10.94 21.48
C ALA A 75 5.19 10.32 21.93
N GLU A 76 5.15 9.09 22.45
CA GLU A 76 6.31 8.46 23.05
C GLU A 76 7.06 7.60 22.04
N VAL A 77 8.27 8.05 21.69
CA VAL A 77 9.25 7.22 20.98
C VAL A 77 10.03 6.47 22.05
N ILE A 78 9.84 5.15 22.13
CA ILE A 78 10.75 4.28 22.89
C ILE A 78 11.92 3.98 21.97
N GLU A 79 13.10 4.56 22.24
CA GLU A 79 14.32 4.16 21.55
C GLU A 79 14.58 2.65 21.79
N PRO A 80 14.88 1.86 20.75
CA PRO A 80 15.02 0.42 20.84
C PRO A 80 16.25 -0.05 21.64
#